data_AF-A0A7X8TKT8-F1
#
_entry.id   AF-A0A7X8TKT8-F1
#
_cell.length_a   1.000
_cell.length_b   1.000
_cell.length_c   1.000
_cell.angle_alpha   90.00
_cell.angle_beta   90.00
_cell.angle_gamma   90.00
#
_symmetry.space_group_name_H-M   'P 1'
#
loop_
_entity.id
_entity.type
_entity.pdbx_description
1 polymer ?
#
loop_
_entity_poly.entity_id
_entity_poly.type
_entity_poly.pdbx_seq_one_letter_code
_entity_poly.pdbx_strand_id
1 'polypeptide(L)'
;MAQQHTKSTAPKPSLFKILKVLIRLGPKQINDEIALAIGQLKAKGIAAAVAAALMVVGLVFISFLVVALIVAAVAAFYAMGFQLWAAALIVAGIFLLIALIFALIGLSKLKKAMPLSPEDAIRGLRLDLGVAKEGSSFDPKSLDRADEAKRKAKAEAKRQAAEEKKRAAKTPGEGQPKKPTYSELLRRTALRRDHIAGLQDQVSSKFKKKKKADDELASSPIAQEAPATQPAPETADGEQAAGAKGFMAKRWKPLSVAAGSTAAAGVFLRELIKK
;
A
#
# COMPACT_ATOMS: atom_id res chain seq x y z
N MET A 1 -44.67 71.16 8.96
CA MET A 1 -45.52 69.95 9.08
C MET A 1 -44.65 68.83 9.66
N ALA A 2 -45.16 68.05 10.63
CA ALA A 2 -44.37 67.03 11.31
C ALA A 2 -44.55 65.65 10.65
N GLN A 3 -43.45 64.97 10.31
CA GLN A 3 -43.48 63.56 9.91
C GLN A 3 -43.39 62.67 11.16
N GLN A 4 -44.38 61.79 11.33
CA GLN A 4 -44.44 60.90 12.49
C GLN A 4 -43.61 59.64 12.25
N HIS A 5 -42.49 59.48 12.97
CA HIS A 5 -41.75 58.22 12.98
C HIS A 5 -42.54 57.14 13.75
N THR A 6 -43.31 56.34 13.02
CA THR A 6 -43.99 55.16 13.53
C THR A 6 -42.97 54.07 13.89
N LYS A 7 -42.57 54.01 15.17
CA LYS A 7 -41.72 52.94 15.70
C LYS A 7 -42.47 51.61 15.68
N SER A 8 -42.39 50.89 14.56
CA SER A 8 -42.94 49.54 14.42
C SER A 8 -42.18 48.56 15.30
N THR A 9 -42.79 48.17 16.43
CA THR A 9 -42.21 47.23 17.39
C THR A 9 -42.24 45.80 16.82
N ALA A 10 -41.27 45.49 15.96
CA ALA A 10 -41.14 44.16 15.38
C ALA A 10 -41.00 43.09 16.49
N PRO A 11 -41.82 42.02 16.48
CA PRO A 11 -41.77 41.00 17.51
C PRO A 11 -40.44 40.24 17.44
N LYS A 12 -39.73 40.18 18.58
CA LYS A 12 -38.44 39.49 18.71
C LYS A 12 -38.56 38.06 18.13
N PRO A 13 -37.71 37.64 17.17
CA PRO A 13 -37.81 36.32 16.57
C PRO A 13 -37.58 35.25 17.64
N SER A 14 -38.53 34.34 17.81
CA SER A 14 -38.38 33.28 18.81
C SER A 14 -37.18 32.39 18.49
N LEU A 15 -36.50 31.90 19.53
CA LEU A 15 -35.33 31.03 19.39
C LEU A 15 -35.64 29.80 18.51
N PHE A 16 -36.87 29.29 18.56
CA PHE A 16 -37.36 28.20 17.71
C PHE A 16 -37.44 28.57 16.22
N LYS A 17 -37.78 29.83 15.87
CA LYS A 17 -37.69 30.34 14.49
C LYS A 17 -36.23 30.46 14.04
N ILE A 18 -35.34 30.95 14.90
CA ILE A 18 -33.90 31.07 14.60
C ILE A 18 -33.29 29.68 14.33
N LEU A 19 -33.56 28.71 15.21
CA LEU A 19 -33.13 27.31 15.04
C LEU A 19 -33.70 26.69 13.75
N LYS A 20 -34.99 26.90 13.46
CA LYS A 20 -35.64 26.39 12.23
C LYS A 20 -35.10 27.06 10.95
N VAL A 21 -34.62 28.30 11.02
CA VAL A 21 -33.89 28.96 9.93
C VAL A 21 -32.48 28.38 9.80
N LEU A 22 -31.73 28.22 10.90
CA LEU A 22 -30.37 27.69 10.89
C LEU A 22 -30.31 26.26 10.34
N ILE A 23 -31.22 25.38 10.74
CA ILE A 23 -31.35 24.01 10.22
C ILE A 23 -31.70 24.02 8.71
N ARG A 24 -32.43 25.03 8.22
CA ARG A 24 -32.87 25.13 6.82
C ARG A 24 -31.84 25.81 5.90
N LEU A 25 -30.98 26.68 6.43
CA LEU A 25 -29.99 27.45 5.67
C LEU A 25 -28.57 26.90 5.81
N GLY A 26 -28.18 26.36 6.97
CA GLY A 26 -26.84 25.82 7.22
C GLY A 26 -26.35 24.83 6.16
N PRO A 27 -27.15 23.81 5.75
CA PRO A 27 -26.76 22.91 4.68
C PRO A 27 -26.55 23.60 3.31
N LYS A 28 -27.27 24.69 3.03
CA LYS A 28 -27.05 25.48 1.80
C LYS A 28 -25.75 26.27 1.90
N GLN A 29 -25.55 27.01 2.98
CA GLN A 29 -24.33 27.81 3.17
C GLN A 29 -23.06 26.94 3.13
N ILE A 30 -23.09 25.74 3.71
CA ILE A 30 -22.00 24.76 3.59
C ILE A 30 -21.77 24.35 2.13
N ASN A 31 -22.83 24.07 1.37
CA ASN A 31 -22.71 23.72 -0.05
C ASN A 31 -22.21 24.89 -0.90
N ASP A 32 -22.60 26.13 -0.59
CA ASP A 32 -22.20 27.34 -1.30
C ASP A 32 -20.71 27.66 -1.06
N GLU A 33 -20.22 27.53 0.18
CA GLU A 33 -18.79 27.63 0.53
C GLU A 33 -17.97 26.51 -0.13
N ILE A 34 -18.48 25.27 -0.16
CA ILE A 34 -17.86 24.15 -0.88
C ILE A 34 -17.81 24.44 -2.40
N ALA A 35 -18.87 24.99 -2.99
CA ALA A 35 -18.90 25.36 -4.40
C ALA A 35 -17.90 26.49 -4.73
N LEU A 36 -17.77 27.48 -3.86
CA LEU A 36 -16.74 28.53 -3.95
C LEU A 36 -15.31 27.95 -3.84
N ALA A 37 -15.06 27.06 -2.88
CA ALA A 37 -13.78 26.39 -2.71
C ALA A 37 -13.43 25.53 -3.94
N ILE A 38 -14.37 24.75 -4.47
CA ILE A 38 -14.21 23.98 -5.71
C ILE A 38 -13.96 24.90 -6.91
N GLY A 39 -14.67 26.03 -7.02
CA GLY A 39 -14.45 27.03 -8.07
C GLY A 39 -13.04 27.62 -8.03
N GLN A 40 -12.56 28.01 -6.86
CA GLN A 40 -11.18 28.50 -6.67
C GLN A 40 -10.13 27.42 -6.95
N LEU A 41 -10.35 26.19 -6.47
CA LEU A 41 -9.46 25.05 -6.73
C LEU A 41 -9.43 24.69 -8.22
N LYS A 42 -10.55 24.79 -8.94
CA LYS A 42 -10.60 24.59 -10.39
C LYS A 42 -9.82 25.68 -11.13
N ALA A 43 -10.02 26.95 -10.79
CA ALA A 43 -9.30 28.06 -11.42
C ALA A 43 -7.78 28.00 -11.17
N LYS A 44 -7.36 27.85 -9.90
CA LYS A 44 -5.94 27.72 -9.51
C LYS A 44 -5.33 26.42 -10.05
N GLY A 45 -6.10 25.33 -10.06
CA GLY A 45 -5.69 24.02 -10.58
C GLY A 45 -5.48 24.01 -12.09
N ILE A 46 -6.33 24.69 -12.87
CA ILE A 46 -6.12 24.86 -14.31
C ILE A 46 -4.85 25.67 -14.58
N ALA A 47 -4.63 26.79 -13.87
CA ALA A 47 -3.40 27.58 -14.02
C ALA A 47 -2.13 26.77 -13.69
N ALA A 48 -2.16 26.00 -12.58
CA ALA A 48 -1.07 25.11 -12.20
C ALA A 48 -0.86 23.96 -13.20
N ALA A 49 -1.92 23.38 -13.76
CA ALA A 49 -1.85 22.32 -14.76
C ALA A 49 -1.27 22.83 -16.09
N VAL A 50 -1.65 24.03 -16.54
CA VAL A 50 -1.07 24.67 -17.74
C VAL A 50 0.42 24.97 -17.51
N ALA A 51 0.80 25.53 -16.36
CA ALA A 51 2.20 25.76 -16.02
C ALA A 51 3.02 24.45 -15.97
N ALA A 52 2.47 23.39 -15.39
CA ALA A 52 3.10 22.07 -15.37
C ALA A 52 3.22 21.46 -16.78
N ALA A 53 2.20 21.56 -17.62
CA ALA A 53 2.24 21.10 -19.00
C ALA A 53 3.29 21.83 -19.83
N LEU A 54 3.39 23.16 -19.70
CA LEU A 54 4.42 23.96 -20.36
C LEU A 54 5.83 23.60 -19.87
N MET A 55 6.03 23.31 -18.57
CA MET A 55 7.30 22.80 -18.08
C MET A 55 7.65 21.41 -18.64
N VAL A 56 6.68 20.50 -18.76
CA VAL A 56 6.90 19.17 -19.37
C VAL A 56 7.31 19.30 -20.84
N VAL A 57 6.61 20.14 -21.62
CA VAL A 57 6.98 20.43 -23.02
C VAL A 57 8.37 21.07 -23.10
N GLY A 58 8.68 22.03 -22.23
CA GLY A 58 10.01 22.64 -22.13
C GLY A 58 11.11 21.61 -21.82
N LEU A 59 10.87 20.66 -20.91
CA LEU A 59 11.80 19.57 -20.61
C LEU A 59 12.04 18.64 -21.82
N VAL A 60 11.03 18.42 -22.67
CA VAL A 60 11.20 17.65 -23.92
C VAL A 60 12.10 18.40 -24.90
N PHE A 61 11.90 19.70 -25.13
CA PHE A 61 12.81 20.49 -25.97
C PHE A 61 14.23 20.59 -25.39
N ILE A 62 14.38 20.69 -24.07
CA ILE A 62 15.68 20.65 -23.40
C ILE A 62 16.35 19.28 -23.57
N SER A 63 15.62 18.17 -23.56
CA SER A 63 16.23 16.85 -23.78
C SER A 63 16.74 16.68 -25.22
N PHE A 64 16.01 17.18 -26.23
CA PHE A 64 16.51 17.25 -27.60
C PHE A 64 17.74 18.15 -27.74
N LEU A 65 17.75 19.32 -27.09
CA LEU A 65 18.92 20.20 -27.05
C LEU A 65 20.15 19.52 -26.41
N VAL A 66 19.97 18.80 -25.31
CA VAL A 66 21.05 18.04 -24.66
C VAL A 66 21.60 16.94 -25.58
N VAL A 67 20.75 16.21 -26.30
CA VAL A 67 21.20 15.22 -27.29
C VAL A 67 21.99 15.89 -28.43
N ALA A 68 21.51 17.02 -28.97
CA ALA A 68 22.21 17.78 -30.00
C ALA A 68 23.57 18.30 -29.52
N LEU A 69 23.66 18.80 -28.28
CA LEU A 69 24.91 19.25 -27.66
C LEU A 69 25.89 18.10 -27.39
N ILE A 70 25.41 16.90 -27.04
CA ILE A 70 26.26 15.70 -26.90
C ILE A 70 26.87 15.32 -28.26
N VAL A 71 26.07 15.29 -29.33
CA VAL A 71 26.57 15.01 -30.69
C VAL A 71 27.57 16.07 -31.14
N ALA A 72 27.28 17.36 -30.92
CA ALA A 72 28.19 18.46 -31.24
C ALA A 72 29.51 18.38 -30.45
N ALA A 73 29.47 18.02 -29.16
CA ALA A 73 30.67 17.85 -28.35
C ALA A 73 31.54 16.67 -28.83
N VAL A 74 30.94 15.54 -29.19
CA VAL A 74 31.67 14.39 -29.75
C VAL A 74 32.30 14.75 -31.11
N ALA A 75 31.56 15.48 -31.97
CA ALA A 75 32.10 15.99 -33.23
C ALA A 75 33.26 16.97 -33.03
N ALA A 76 33.18 17.86 -32.03
CA ALA A 76 34.24 18.80 -31.70
C ALA A 76 35.52 18.09 -31.19
N PHE A 77 35.40 17.10 -30.31
CA PHE A 77 36.55 16.28 -29.89
C PHE A 77 37.14 15.47 -31.06
N TYR A 78 36.30 14.92 -31.94
CA TYR A 78 36.77 14.24 -33.15
C TYR A 78 37.55 15.19 -34.08
N ALA A 79 37.08 16.42 -34.27
CA ALA A 79 37.78 17.45 -35.03
C ALA A 79 39.13 17.89 -34.41
N MET A 80 39.34 17.68 -33.11
CA MET A 80 40.64 17.87 -32.44
C MET A 80 41.60 16.67 -32.63
N GLY A 81 41.24 15.67 -33.45
CA GLY A 81 42.07 14.50 -33.76
C GLY A 81 41.85 13.30 -32.84
N PHE A 82 40.88 13.34 -31.91
CA PHE A 82 40.53 12.16 -31.11
C PHE A 82 39.78 11.13 -31.96
N GLN A 83 40.05 9.84 -31.74
CA GLN A 83 39.25 8.77 -32.32
C GLN A 83 37.80 8.85 -31.83
N LEU A 84 36.83 8.56 -32.71
CA LEU A 84 35.39 8.77 -32.43
C LEU A 84 34.90 8.07 -31.16
N TRP A 85 35.41 6.86 -30.89
CA TRP A 85 35.10 6.10 -29.67
C TRP A 85 35.65 6.78 -28.41
N ALA A 86 36.84 7.39 -28.48
CA ALA A 86 37.47 8.09 -27.37
C ALA A 86 36.75 9.42 -27.08
N ALA A 87 36.40 10.17 -28.13
CA ALA A 87 35.57 11.38 -28.03
C ALA A 87 34.22 11.09 -27.34
N ALA A 88 33.54 10.00 -27.73
CA ALA A 88 32.29 9.56 -27.10
C ALA A 88 32.46 9.20 -25.61
N LEU A 89 33.53 8.46 -25.25
CA LEU A 89 33.81 8.10 -23.86
C LEU A 89 34.16 9.33 -22.98
N ILE A 90 34.89 10.31 -23.52
CA ILE A 90 35.22 11.55 -22.80
C ILE A 90 33.94 12.34 -22.48
N VAL A 91 33.08 12.56 -23.47
CA VAL A 91 31.81 13.27 -23.27
C VAL A 91 30.89 12.50 -22.31
N ALA A 92 30.78 11.18 -22.46
CA ALA A 92 30.00 10.34 -21.54
C ALA A 92 30.54 10.39 -20.10
N GLY A 93 31.87 10.41 -19.91
CA GLY A 93 32.51 10.54 -18.60
C GLY A 93 32.20 11.87 -17.91
N ILE A 94 32.19 12.98 -18.66
CA ILE A 94 31.81 14.31 -18.15
C ILE A 94 30.34 14.30 -17.69
N PHE A 95 29.42 13.79 -18.51
CA PHE A 95 28.01 13.67 -18.13
C PHE A 95 27.78 12.73 -16.93
N LEU A 96 28.55 11.65 -16.81
CA LEU A 96 28.48 10.73 -15.67
C LEU A 96 28.99 11.38 -14.37
N LEU A 97 30.04 12.21 -14.44
CA LEU A 97 30.50 13.01 -13.30
C LEU A 97 29.42 13.99 -12.83
N ILE A 98 28.79 14.71 -13.77
CA ILE A 98 27.68 15.65 -13.49
C ILE A 98 26.49 14.90 -12.86
N ALA A 99 26.10 13.76 -13.44
CA ALA A 99 25.02 12.93 -12.92
C ALA A 99 25.32 12.41 -11.50
N LEU A 100 26.57 12.02 -11.21
CA LEU A 100 27.00 11.62 -9.87
C LEU A 100 26.89 12.77 -8.86
N ILE A 101 27.30 14.00 -9.23
CA ILE A 101 27.15 15.18 -8.38
C ILE A 101 25.67 15.45 -8.07
N PHE A 102 24.80 15.45 -9.08
CA PHE A 102 23.35 15.61 -8.87
C PHE A 102 22.74 14.48 -8.04
N ALA A 103 23.15 13.23 -8.24
CA ALA A 103 22.71 12.09 -7.43
C ALA A 103 23.14 12.21 -5.97
N LEU A 104 24.37 12.65 -5.69
CA LEU A 104 24.87 12.87 -4.33
C LEU A 104 24.16 14.03 -3.63
N ILE A 105 23.89 15.14 -4.35
CA ILE A 105 23.11 16.28 -3.84
C ILE A 105 21.66 15.84 -3.58
N GLY A 106 21.02 15.18 -4.54
CA GLY A 106 19.65 14.68 -4.43
C GLY A 106 19.47 13.70 -3.28
N LEU A 107 20.37 12.72 -3.15
CA LEU A 107 20.40 11.77 -2.03
C LEU A 107 20.64 12.49 -0.69
N SER A 108 21.46 13.54 -0.66
CA SER A 108 21.70 14.34 0.56
C SER A 108 20.50 15.21 0.95
N LYS A 109 19.75 15.75 -0.04
CA LYS A 109 18.48 16.44 0.19
C LYS A 109 17.40 15.47 0.67
N LEU A 110 17.25 14.32 0.01
CA LEU A 110 16.29 13.27 0.38
C LEU A 110 16.54 12.69 1.78
N LYS A 111 17.81 12.46 2.15
CA LYS A 111 18.21 12.04 3.52
C LYS A 111 17.87 13.09 4.58
N LYS A 112 17.90 14.39 4.25
CA LYS A 112 17.49 15.49 5.13
C LYS A 112 15.96 15.69 5.17
N ALA A 113 15.25 15.25 4.13
CA ALA A 113 13.79 15.25 4.06
C ALA A 113 13.14 14.00 4.69
N MET A 114 13.92 13.03 5.18
CA MET A 114 13.41 11.90 5.95
C MET A 114 13.44 12.21 7.47
N PRO A 115 12.41 11.83 8.25
CA PRO A 115 11.26 11.01 7.86
C PRO A 115 10.25 11.76 6.97
N LEU A 116 9.77 11.06 5.92
CA LEU A 116 8.68 11.53 5.04
C LEU A 116 7.30 11.09 5.54
N SER A 117 7.23 10.45 6.70
CA SER A 117 5.96 10.16 7.38
C SER A 117 5.43 11.46 8.02
N PRO A 118 4.17 11.87 7.77
CA PRO A 118 3.59 13.02 8.43
C PRO A 118 3.22 12.64 9.87
N GLU A 119 4.22 12.62 10.76
CA GLU A 119 4.07 12.16 12.15
C GLU A 119 2.91 12.87 12.87
N ASP A 120 2.74 14.18 12.70
CA ASP A 120 1.69 14.95 13.36
C ASP A 120 0.29 14.61 12.83
N ALA A 121 0.12 14.35 11.53
CA ALA A 121 -1.16 13.91 10.97
C ALA A 121 -1.53 12.49 11.43
N ILE A 122 -0.53 11.60 11.53
CA ILE A 122 -0.70 10.25 12.06
C ILE A 122 -1.00 10.28 13.56
N ARG A 123 -0.39 11.22 14.32
CA ARG A 123 -0.65 11.45 15.75
C ARG A 123 -2.05 12.02 15.97
N GLY A 124 -2.47 13.00 15.18
CA GLY A 124 -3.83 13.54 15.18
C GLY A 124 -4.88 12.45 14.94
N LEU A 125 -4.77 11.69 13.86
CA LEU A 125 -5.71 10.60 13.56
C LEU A 125 -5.78 9.54 14.68
N ARG A 126 -4.66 9.25 15.35
CA ARG A 126 -4.66 8.35 16.54
C ARG A 126 -5.30 8.99 17.77
N LEU A 127 -5.16 10.30 17.95
CA LEU A 127 -5.81 11.07 19.01
C LEU A 127 -7.34 11.02 18.82
N ASP A 128 -7.80 11.30 17.61
CA ASP A 128 -9.22 11.32 17.23
C ASP A 128 -9.85 9.93 17.39
N LEU A 129 -9.16 8.87 16.93
CA LEU A 129 -9.60 7.49 17.13
C LEU A 129 -9.57 7.05 18.60
N GLY A 130 -8.64 7.58 19.40
CA GLY A 130 -8.58 7.35 20.85
C GLY A 130 -9.77 7.97 21.57
N VAL A 131 -10.04 9.25 21.33
CA VAL A 131 -11.19 9.97 21.88
C VAL A 131 -12.52 9.37 21.38
N ALA A 132 -12.61 8.94 20.13
CA ALA A 132 -13.80 8.27 19.59
C ALA A 132 -14.08 6.89 20.23
N LYS A 133 -13.05 6.23 20.78
CA LYS A 133 -13.15 4.90 21.40
C LYS A 133 -13.31 4.95 22.93
N GLU A 134 -12.61 5.86 23.59
CA GLU A 134 -12.46 5.93 25.06
C GLU A 134 -13.05 7.22 25.67
N GLY A 135 -13.58 8.11 24.82
CA GLY A 135 -14.29 9.31 25.23
C GLY A 135 -13.41 10.27 26.03
N SER A 136 -14.00 10.90 27.03
CA SER A 136 -13.31 11.80 27.97
C SER A 136 -12.33 11.10 28.92
N SER A 137 -12.26 9.76 28.91
CA SER A 137 -11.29 8.99 29.72
C SER A 137 -9.94 8.80 29.03
N PHE A 138 -9.82 9.16 27.75
CA PHE A 138 -8.61 9.01 26.95
C PHE A 138 -7.48 9.96 27.39
N ASP A 139 -6.39 9.44 27.98
CA ASP A 139 -5.18 10.22 28.27
C ASP A 139 -4.30 10.36 27.00
N PRO A 140 -4.16 11.55 26.40
CA PRO A 140 -3.30 11.73 25.22
C PRO A 140 -1.82 11.48 25.51
N LYS A 141 -1.36 11.61 26.76
CA LYS A 141 0.04 11.35 27.14
C LYS A 141 0.39 9.86 27.08
N SER A 142 -0.59 8.97 27.02
CA SER A 142 -0.39 7.54 26.81
C SER A 142 0.25 7.24 25.45
N LEU A 143 -0.17 7.95 24.39
CA LEU A 143 0.38 7.82 23.04
C LEU A 143 1.85 8.25 22.99
N ASP A 144 2.15 9.43 23.55
CA ASP A 144 3.50 9.99 23.55
C ASP A 144 4.48 9.09 24.32
N ARG A 145 4.05 8.54 25.48
CA ARG A 145 4.82 7.54 26.25
C ARG A 145 5.09 6.25 25.45
N ALA A 146 4.10 5.78 24.69
CA ALA A 146 4.23 4.57 23.87
C ALA A 146 5.15 4.77 22.65
N ASP A 147 5.09 5.92 21.99
CA ASP A 147 5.99 6.23 20.86
C ASP A 147 7.40 6.63 21.35
N GLU A 148 7.56 7.20 22.55
CA GLU A 148 8.86 7.30 23.22
C GLU A 148 9.48 5.91 23.49
N ALA A 149 8.72 4.97 24.03
CA ALA A 149 9.21 3.61 24.29
C ALA A 149 9.68 2.93 23.00
N LYS A 150 8.92 3.05 21.90
CA LYS A 150 9.34 2.57 20.56
C LYS A 150 10.59 3.29 20.05
N ARG A 151 10.72 4.60 20.25
CA ARG A 151 11.92 5.37 19.88
C ARG A 151 13.16 4.90 20.65
N LYS A 152 13.04 4.66 21.96
CA LYS A 152 14.11 4.12 22.83
C LYS A 152 14.52 2.71 22.39
N ALA A 153 13.58 1.77 22.31
CA ALA A 153 13.84 0.40 21.85
C ALA A 153 14.47 0.34 20.43
N LYS A 154 14.02 1.18 19.49
CA LYS A 154 14.60 1.28 18.14
C LYS A 154 16.01 1.89 18.14
N ALA A 155 16.31 2.81 19.06
CA ALA A 155 17.65 3.35 19.24
C ALA A 155 18.60 2.33 19.88
N GLU A 156 18.13 1.57 20.88
CA GLU A 156 18.88 0.50 21.54
C GLU A 156 19.17 -0.66 20.59
N ALA A 157 18.17 -1.17 19.86
CA ALA A 157 18.38 -2.19 18.83
C ALA A 157 19.36 -1.72 17.73
N LYS A 158 19.32 -0.43 17.35
CA LYS A 158 20.28 0.15 16.40
C LYS A 158 21.69 0.29 17.00
N ARG A 159 21.83 0.55 18.31
CA ARG A 159 23.11 0.55 19.02
C ARG A 159 23.68 -0.88 19.11
N GLN A 160 22.88 -1.85 19.55
CA GLN A 160 23.24 -3.27 19.62
C GLN A 160 23.68 -3.80 18.26
N ALA A 161 22.90 -3.60 17.20
CA ALA A 161 23.26 -4.02 15.84
C ALA A 161 24.48 -3.27 15.25
N ALA A 162 24.81 -2.07 15.76
CA ALA A 162 26.03 -1.35 15.40
C ALA A 162 27.24 -1.83 16.20
N GLU A 163 27.07 -2.22 17.46
CA GLU A 163 28.09 -2.86 18.28
C GLU A 163 28.40 -4.27 17.80
N GLU A 164 27.40 -5.09 17.51
CA GLU A 164 27.55 -6.43 16.93
C GLU A 164 28.39 -6.37 15.65
N LYS A 165 28.07 -5.46 14.73
CA LYS A 165 28.87 -5.21 13.52
C LYS A 165 30.29 -4.73 13.82
N LYS A 166 30.49 -3.89 14.85
CA LYS A 166 31.82 -3.46 15.29
C LYS A 166 32.62 -4.58 15.97
N ARG A 167 31.97 -5.50 16.68
CA ARG A 167 32.58 -6.68 17.33
C ARG A 167 32.98 -7.69 16.25
N ALA A 168 32.07 -8.02 15.33
CA ALA A 168 32.34 -8.87 14.17
C ALA A 168 33.46 -8.33 13.26
N ALA A 169 33.61 -6.99 13.15
CA ALA A 169 34.70 -6.35 12.42
C ALA A 169 36.01 -6.19 13.24
N LYS A 170 36.02 -6.57 14.52
CA LYS A 170 37.18 -6.43 15.43
C LYS A 170 37.79 -7.76 15.89
N THR A 171 37.23 -8.91 15.50
CA THR A 171 37.76 -10.24 15.85
C THR A 171 38.48 -10.88 14.66
N PRO A 172 39.80 -10.69 14.49
CA PRO A 172 40.58 -11.40 13.48
C PRO A 172 40.91 -12.82 13.96
N GLY A 173 39.96 -13.76 13.88
CA GLY A 173 40.21 -15.13 14.31
C GLY A 173 39.06 -16.13 14.15
N GLU A 174 37.80 -15.70 14.28
CA GLU A 174 36.64 -16.55 14.02
C GLU A 174 35.89 -16.06 12.78
N GLY A 175 35.65 -16.97 11.84
CA GLY A 175 35.14 -16.65 10.52
C GLY A 175 33.64 -16.34 10.47
N GLN A 176 33.16 -16.10 9.24
CA GLN A 176 31.75 -16.10 8.87
C GLN A 176 31.00 -17.25 9.61
N PRO A 177 29.77 -17.03 10.11
CA PRO A 177 29.06 -18.02 10.93
C PRO A 177 29.08 -19.38 10.26
N LYS A 178 29.86 -20.30 10.87
CA LYS A 178 30.32 -21.53 10.22
C LYS A 178 29.11 -22.28 9.68
N LYS A 179 29.03 -22.39 8.34
CA LYS A 179 27.83 -22.91 7.65
C LYS A 179 27.41 -24.21 8.33
N PRO A 180 26.18 -24.30 8.89
CA PRO A 180 25.83 -25.39 9.80
C PRO A 180 26.20 -26.74 9.20
N THR A 181 26.96 -27.52 9.97
CA THR A 181 27.58 -28.76 9.53
C THR A 181 26.49 -29.71 9.04
N TYR A 182 26.77 -30.56 8.07
CA TYR A 182 25.75 -31.44 7.47
C TYR A 182 25.01 -32.29 8.52
N SER A 183 25.72 -32.76 9.56
CA SER A 183 25.16 -33.43 10.74
C SER A 183 24.22 -32.54 11.58
N GLU A 184 24.51 -31.25 11.72
CA GLU A 184 23.67 -30.27 12.42
C GLU A 184 22.41 -29.91 11.61
N LEU A 185 22.54 -29.84 10.28
CA LEU A 185 21.40 -29.69 9.37
C LEU A 185 20.47 -30.91 9.42
N LEU A 186 21.04 -32.12 9.48
CA LEU A 186 20.27 -33.35 9.69
C LEU A 186 19.56 -33.35 11.05
N ARG A 187 20.26 -33.04 12.16
CA ARG A 187 19.64 -32.92 13.50
C ARG A 187 18.51 -31.87 13.51
N ARG A 188 18.72 -30.67 12.94
CA ARG A 188 17.68 -29.64 12.78
C ARG A 188 16.52 -30.06 11.87
N THR A 189 16.65 -31.14 11.11
CA THR A 189 15.61 -31.65 10.19
C THR A 189 14.95 -32.94 10.70
N ALA A 190 15.56 -33.62 11.68
CA ALA A 190 14.88 -34.57 12.56
C ALA A 190 13.93 -33.80 13.52
N LEU A 191 14.48 -32.89 14.34
CA LEU A 191 13.71 -32.11 15.33
C LEU A 191 12.52 -31.36 14.74
N ARG A 192 12.62 -30.88 13.49
CA ARG A 192 11.49 -30.25 12.78
C ARG A 192 10.41 -31.25 12.35
N ARG A 193 10.77 -32.49 11.99
CA ARG A 193 9.79 -33.56 11.72
C ARG A 193 9.07 -33.98 13.00
N ASP A 194 9.79 -34.16 14.10
CA ASP A 194 9.22 -34.52 15.40
C ASP A 194 8.21 -33.45 15.87
N HIS A 195 8.57 -32.17 15.74
CA HIS A 195 7.68 -31.06 16.06
C HIS A 195 6.46 -30.95 15.13
N ILE A 196 6.60 -31.29 13.83
CA ILE A 196 5.48 -31.35 12.89
C ILE A 196 4.55 -32.54 13.20
N ALA A 197 5.10 -33.70 13.58
CA ALA A 197 4.31 -34.86 14.00
C ALA A 197 3.45 -34.52 15.24
N GLY A 198 4.05 -33.94 16.28
CA GLY A 198 3.30 -33.51 17.47
C GLY A 198 2.18 -32.49 17.17
N LEU A 199 2.37 -31.61 16.18
CA LEU A 199 1.31 -30.72 15.70
C LEU A 199 0.21 -31.48 14.93
N GLN A 200 0.56 -32.47 14.10
CA GLN A 200 -0.41 -33.32 13.41
C GLN A 200 -1.22 -34.19 14.38
N ASP A 201 -0.63 -34.67 15.47
CA ASP A 201 -1.33 -35.41 16.52
C ASP A 201 -2.28 -34.52 17.33
N GLN A 202 -1.89 -33.27 17.63
CA GLN A 202 -2.79 -32.29 18.25
C GLN A 202 -3.99 -31.94 17.35
N VAL A 203 -3.79 -31.82 16.05
CA VAL A 203 -4.87 -31.61 15.07
C VAL A 203 -5.76 -32.85 14.98
N SER A 204 -5.17 -34.03 14.79
CA SER A 204 -5.88 -35.30 14.62
C SER A 204 -6.66 -35.72 15.86
N SER A 205 -6.12 -35.48 17.06
CA SER A 205 -6.83 -35.73 18.32
C SER A 205 -7.98 -34.75 18.55
N LYS A 206 -7.88 -33.48 18.12
CA LYS A 206 -9.02 -32.56 18.10
C LYS A 206 -10.13 -33.02 17.14
N PHE A 207 -9.78 -33.47 15.93
CA PHE A 207 -10.77 -34.03 14.99
C PHE A 207 -11.41 -35.33 15.50
N LYS A 208 -10.63 -36.26 16.09
CA LYS A 208 -11.18 -37.48 16.71
C LYS A 208 -12.08 -37.18 17.91
N LYS A 209 -11.69 -36.24 18.78
CA LYS A 209 -12.54 -35.81 19.92
C LYS A 209 -13.84 -35.16 19.44
N LYS A 210 -13.78 -34.30 18.41
CA LYS A 210 -14.99 -33.75 17.80
C LYS A 210 -15.87 -34.87 17.24
N LYS A 211 -15.34 -35.75 16.38
CA LYS A 211 -16.15 -36.84 15.80
C LYS A 211 -16.78 -37.74 16.87
N LYS A 212 -16.08 -38.07 17.97
CA LYS A 212 -16.69 -38.87 19.06
C LYS A 212 -17.84 -38.14 19.76
N ALA A 213 -17.71 -36.84 19.99
CA ALA A 213 -18.81 -36.04 20.53
C ALA A 213 -19.99 -35.94 19.54
N ASP A 214 -19.71 -35.79 18.24
CA ASP A 214 -20.72 -35.81 17.18
C ASP A 214 -21.44 -37.20 17.11
N ASP A 215 -20.72 -38.32 17.27
CA ASP A 215 -21.27 -39.70 17.33
C ASP A 215 -22.11 -39.96 18.60
N GLU A 216 -21.66 -39.50 19.77
CA GLU A 216 -22.41 -39.63 21.04
C GLU A 216 -23.68 -38.77 21.05
N LEU A 217 -23.68 -37.62 20.36
CA LEU A 217 -24.90 -36.85 20.10
C LEU A 217 -25.85 -37.57 19.12
N ALA A 218 -25.30 -38.21 18.08
CA ALA A 218 -26.08 -38.89 17.04
C ALA A 218 -26.68 -40.24 17.49
N SER A 219 -26.23 -40.82 18.60
CA SER A 219 -26.68 -42.13 19.11
C SER A 219 -27.80 -42.06 20.15
N SER A 220 -28.48 -40.91 20.26
CA SER A 220 -29.71 -40.74 21.06
C SER A 220 -30.92 -41.35 20.35
N PRO A 221 -31.57 -42.42 20.85
CA PRO A 221 -32.70 -43.04 20.17
C PRO A 221 -33.98 -42.23 20.36
N ILE A 222 -34.49 -41.63 19.28
CA ILE A 222 -35.84 -41.04 19.24
C ILE A 222 -36.81 -42.08 18.65
N ALA A 223 -38.00 -42.18 19.24
CA ALA A 223 -39.01 -43.17 18.90
C ALA A 223 -39.59 -42.97 17.49
N GLN A 224 -40.14 -44.05 16.93
CA GLN A 224 -40.54 -44.18 15.54
C GLN A 224 -42.06 -44.36 15.40
N GLU A 225 -42.70 -43.46 14.64
CA GLU A 225 -44.14 -43.56 14.31
C GLU A 225 -44.40 -43.10 12.86
N ALA A 226 -45.45 -43.64 12.25
CA ALA A 226 -45.81 -43.57 10.83
C ALA A 226 -47.35 -43.76 10.69
N PRO A 227 -48.05 -43.57 9.55
CA PRO A 227 -47.61 -43.54 8.14
C PRO A 227 -48.09 -42.24 7.41
N ALA A 228 -48.52 -42.11 6.14
CA ALA A 228 -48.86 -43.08 5.08
C ALA A 228 -48.95 -42.48 3.64
N THR A 229 -48.85 -43.38 2.65
CA THR A 229 -49.59 -43.41 1.36
C THR A 229 -49.40 -42.32 0.28
N GLN A 230 -49.30 -42.78 -0.97
CA GLN A 230 -49.28 -41.99 -2.24
C GLN A 230 -50.62 -42.17 -3.00
N PRO A 231 -50.91 -41.39 -4.06
CA PRO A 231 -50.44 -41.77 -5.42
C PRO A 231 -50.05 -40.60 -6.34
N ALA A 232 -49.43 -40.92 -7.48
CA ALA A 232 -49.20 -40.01 -8.62
C ALA A 232 -50.30 -40.18 -9.70
N PRO A 233 -50.34 -39.39 -10.80
CA PRO A 233 -49.44 -39.67 -11.95
C PRO A 233 -49.04 -38.48 -12.88
N GLU A 234 -48.02 -38.73 -13.73
CA GLU A 234 -47.73 -38.18 -15.09
C GLU A 234 -47.17 -36.74 -15.34
N THR A 235 -46.03 -36.72 -16.07
CA THR A 235 -45.52 -35.75 -17.09
C THR A 235 -45.45 -34.23 -16.87
N ALA A 236 -44.23 -33.65 -16.92
CA ALA A 236 -43.81 -32.69 -17.98
C ALA A 236 -42.31 -32.26 -17.89
N ASP A 237 -41.67 -32.16 -19.06
CA ASP A 237 -40.57 -31.25 -19.49
C ASP A 237 -39.35 -30.95 -18.60
N GLY A 238 -38.21 -31.58 -18.95
CA GLY A 238 -36.88 -31.27 -18.42
C GLY A 238 -35.91 -30.69 -19.46
N GLU A 239 -36.10 -29.43 -19.91
CA GLU A 239 -35.30 -28.83 -21.01
C GLU A 239 -34.53 -27.53 -20.66
N GLN A 240 -33.95 -27.40 -19.47
CA GLN A 240 -33.09 -26.23 -19.13
C GLN A 240 -31.67 -26.56 -18.62
N ALA A 241 -31.35 -27.83 -18.33
CA ALA A 241 -30.05 -28.21 -17.77
C ALA A 241 -28.87 -28.25 -18.79
N ALA A 242 -29.16 -28.30 -20.09
CA ALA A 242 -28.14 -28.48 -21.13
C ALA A 242 -27.43 -27.17 -21.55
N GLY A 243 -28.18 -26.07 -21.69
CA GLY A 243 -27.66 -24.80 -22.25
C GLY A 243 -26.54 -24.15 -21.43
N ALA A 244 -26.63 -24.20 -20.09
CA ALA A 244 -25.68 -23.56 -19.19
C ALA A 244 -24.25 -24.09 -19.32
N LYS A 245 -24.09 -25.41 -19.55
CA LYS A 245 -22.77 -26.05 -19.69
C LYS A 245 -22.10 -25.71 -21.03
N GLY A 246 -22.88 -25.54 -22.10
CA GLY A 246 -22.36 -25.16 -23.42
C GLY A 246 -21.85 -23.71 -23.50
N PHE A 247 -22.47 -22.79 -22.76
CA PHE A 247 -22.13 -21.36 -22.84
C PHE A 247 -20.78 -21.02 -22.19
N MET A 248 -20.45 -21.63 -21.04
CA MET A 248 -19.16 -21.43 -20.37
C MET A 248 -17.98 -21.89 -21.24
N ALA A 249 -18.11 -23.05 -21.88
CA ALA A 249 -17.02 -23.67 -22.65
C ALA A 249 -16.59 -22.88 -23.91
N LYS A 250 -17.48 -22.04 -24.48
CA LYS A 250 -17.22 -21.34 -25.75
C LYS A 250 -16.45 -20.02 -25.60
N ARG A 251 -16.34 -19.43 -24.40
CA ARG A 251 -15.76 -18.08 -24.21
C ARG A 251 -14.27 -18.03 -23.85
N TRP A 252 -13.64 -19.14 -23.47
CA TRP A 252 -12.26 -19.14 -22.95
C TRP A 252 -11.17 -19.43 -24.01
N LYS A 253 -11.54 -19.72 -25.27
CA LYS A 253 -10.58 -20.05 -26.34
C LYS A 253 -9.76 -18.90 -26.98
N PRO A 254 -10.08 -17.59 -26.86
CA PRO A 254 -9.21 -16.54 -27.44
C PRO A 254 -8.10 -16.03 -26.50
N LEU A 255 -8.07 -16.44 -25.22
CA LEU A 255 -7.07 -15.96 -24.25
C LEU A 255 -5.80 -16.84 -24.15
N SER A 256 -5.78 -18.00 -24.79
CA SER A 256 -4.62 -18.90 -24.82
C SER A 256 -3.39 -18.31 -25.53
N VAL A 257 -3.56 -17.29 -26.38
CA VAL A 257 -2.45 -16.58 -27.04
C VAL A 257 -1.60 -15.78 -26.04
N ALA A 258 -2.13 -15.42 -24.88
CA ALA A 258 -1.39 -14.71 -23.82
C ALA A 258 -0.47 -15.62 -22.98
N ALA A 259 -0.55 -16.95 -23.13
CA ALA A 259 0.19 -17.90 -22.30
C ALA A 259 1.70 -17.99 -22.60
N GLY A 260 2.18 -17.42 -23.71
CA GLY A 260 3.60 -17.48 -24.10
C GLY A 260 4.53 -16.47 -23.40
N SER A 261 4.00 -15.41 -22.78
CA SER A 261 4.81 -14.24 -22.36
C SER A 261 5.40 -14.34 -20.95
N THR A 262 4.86 -15.20 -20.08
CA THR A 262 5.30 -15.30 -18.68
C THR A 262 6.59 -16.11 -18.49
N ALA A 263 6.92 -17.03 -19.41
CA ALA A 263 8.13 -17.85 -19.34
C ALA A 263 9.42 -17.00 -19.51
N ALA A 264 9.43 -16.06 -20.46
CA ALA A 264 10.58 -15.21 -20.74
C ALA A 264 10.94 -14.29 -19.55
N ALA A 265 9.91 -13.69 -18.92
CA ALA A 265 10.10 -12.84 -17.74
C ALA A 265 10.72 -13.60 -16.55
N GLY A 266 10.32 -14.87 -16.34
CA GLY A 266 10.87 -15.72 -15.28
C GLY A 266 12.36 -16.07 -15.48
N VAL A 267 12.79 -16.27 -16.73
CA VAL A 267 14.21 -16.50 -17.05
C VAL A 267 15.03 -15.22 -16.88
N PHE A 268 14.54 -14.08 -17.38
CA PHE A 268 15.25 -12.80 -17.27
C PHE A 268 15.45 -12.36 -15.80
N LEU A 269 14.45 -12.59 -14.94
CA LEU A 269 14.55 -12.30 -13.51
C LEU A 269 15.55 -13.23 -12.78
N ARG A 270 15.74 -14.46 -13.27
CA ARG A 270 16.69 -15.43 -12.70
C ARG A 270 18.14 -15.06 -12.97
N GLU A 271 18.43 -14.53 -14.16
CA GLU A 271 19.79 -14.14 -14.55
C GLU A 271 20.25 -12.84 -13.88
N LEU A 272 19.31 -11.91 -13.64
CA LEU A 272 19.56 -10.62 -12.98
C LEU A 272 19.89 -10.74 -11.46
N ILE A 273 19.73 -11.93 -10.88
CA ILE A 273 20.12 -12.25 -9.50
C ILE A 273 21.48 -12.99 -9.45
N LYS A 274 22.15 -13.13 -10.61
CA LYS A 274 23.38 -13.93 -10.75
C LYS A 274 24.60 -13.14 -11.26
N LYS A 275 24.82 -11.95 -10.69
CA LYS A 275 26.10 -11.23 -10.68
C LYS A 275 26.40 -10.69 -9.28
#